data_AF-A0A822CNE1-F1
#
_entry.id   AF-A0A822CNE1-F1
#
_cell.length_a   1.000
_cell.length_b   1.000
_cell.length_c   1.000
_cell.angle_alpha   90.00
_cell.angle_beta   90.00
_cell.angle_gamma   90.00
#
_symmetry.space_group_name_H-M   'P 1'
#
loop_
_entity.id
_entity.type
_entity.pdbx_description
1 polymer ?
#
loop_
_entity_poly.entity_id
_entity_poly.type
_entity_poly.pdbx_seq_one_letter_code
_entity_poly.pdbx_strand_id
1 'polypeptide(L)'
;MLLFNTIYSATLTNICPDTPSCNCTLTNDTDLNIICNSTSSPTQLPTLSPSTLQTNVKVLHISSSITNTKGPLTTLPTNICSYPNLATLDLSSNNISGLLNTSELACLGSNLLHVDFSYNNINEIDVNFFQANRQLQTINFFQNNLTSMPLIDGEYFVNFPSTIISMNFSYNQIISVDFWPLFVITKNTMEIDMSNNLIESYTNTVPISLAQFTQPPD
;
A
#
# COMPACT_ATOMS: atom_id res chain seq x y z
N MET A 1 -26.64 -6.79 33.19
CA MET A 1 -25.63 -5.76 32.88
C MET A 1 -25.32 -5.90 31.40
N LEU A 2 -25.94 -5.01 30.62
CA LEU A 2 -25.92 -4.76 29.17
C LEU A 2 -25.97 -5.96 28.20
N LEU A 3 -27.13 -6.01 27.53
CA LEU A 3 -27.55 -6.93 26.50
C LEU A 3 -26.85 -6.63 25.17
N PHE A 4 -26.18 -7.65 24.60
CA PHE A 4 -25.90 -7.71 23.16
C PHE A 4 -27.21 -8.07 22.44
N ASN A 5 -27.90 -7.06 21.90
CA ASN A 5 -28.77 -7.19 20.72
C ASN A 5 -29.49 -5.86 20.50
N THR A 6 -29.00 -5.08 19.54
CA THR A 6 -29.84 -4.15 18.80
C THR A 6 -29.58 -4.38 17.32
N ILE A 7 -30.57 -5.02 16.73
CA ILE A 7 -30.90 -5.11 15.32
C ILE A 7 -30.54 -3.79 14.63
N TYR A 8 -29.47 -3.77 13.83
CA TYR A 8 -29.19 -2.68 12.90
C TYR A 8 -30.07 -2.87 11.66
N SER A 9 -31.39 -2.77 11.83
CA SER A 9 -32.29 -2.44 10.71
C SER A 9 -32.47 -0.93 10.71
N ALA A 10 -31.41 -0.22 10.36
CA ALA A 10 -31.47 1.20 10.07
C ALA A 10 -31.43 1.35 8.55
N THR A 11 -32.35 2.15 8.01
CA THR A 11 -32.29 2.82 6.71
C THR A 11 -30.87 2.94 6.17
N LEU A 12 -30.66 2.72 4.87
CA LEU A 12 -29.43 3.05 4.11
C LEU A 12 -29.00 4.50 4.42
N THR A 13 -28.32 4.72 5.54
CA THR A 13 -27.70 5.99 5.90
C THR A 13 -26.51 6.09 4.98
N ASN A 14 -26.53 7.06 4.06
CA ASN A 14 -25.39 7.32 3.19
C ASN A 14 -24.17 7.61 4.08
N ILE A 15 -23.28 6.62 4.21
CA ILE A 15 -22.12 6.69 5.10
C ILE A 15 -21.12 7.72 4.55
N CYS A 16 -21.13 8.01 3.25
CA CYS A 16 -20.39 9.12 2.64
C CYS A 16 -21.33 10.11 1.95
N PRO A 17 -21.97 11.01 2.72
CA PRO A 17 -22.98 11.93 2.19
C PRO A 17 -22.47 12.91 1.13
N ASP A 18 -21.16 13.16 1.11
CA ASP A 18 -20.57 14.29 0.38
C ASP A 18 -20.01 13.94 -1.01
N THR A 19 -20.15 12.70 -1.48
CA THR A 19 -19.52 12.25 -2.74
C THR A 19 -20.52 11.64 -3.72
N PRO A 20 -21.11 12.40 -4.66
CA PRO A 20 -22.09 11.85 -5.61
C PRO A 20 -21.49 10.86 -6.62
N SER A 21 -20.17 10.85 -6.80
CA SER A 21 -19.46 9.92 -7.68
C SER A 21 -18.96 8.66 -6.97
N CYS A 22 -19.06 8.56 -5.65
CA CYS A 22 -18.57 7.43 -4.88
C CYS A 22 -19.61 6.93 -3.88
N ASN A 23 -19.73 5.62 -3.75
CA ASN A 23 -20.51 4.98 -2.70
C ASN A 23 -19.55 4.30 -1.71
N CYS A 24 -19.92 4.26 -0.45
CA CYS A 24 -19.08 3.73 0.61
C CYS A 24 -19.86 2.72 1.43
N THR A 25 -19.21 1.60 1.72
CA THR A 25 -19.76 0.54 2.56
C THR A 25 -18.76 0.18 3.64
N LEU A 26 -19.26 -0.18 4.82
CA LEU A 26 -18.45 -0.68 5.92
C LEU A 26 -18.78 -2.16 6.14
N THR A 27 -17.75 -3.00 6.12
CA THR A 27 -17.82 -4.41 6.49
C THR A 27 -17.22 -4.57 7.89
N ASN A 28 -17.91 -5.27 8.79
CA ASN A 28 -17.48 -5.50 10.17
C ASN A 28 -17.07 -4.23 10.95
N ASP A 29 -17.68 -3.09 10.61
CA ASP A 29 -17.44 -1.76 11.22
C ASP A 29 -16.02 -1.19 11.11
N THR A 30 -15.09 -1.86 10.42
CA THR A 30 -13.67 -1.43 10.31
C THR A 30 -13.11 -1.46 8.90
N ASP A 31 -13.78 -2.14 7.97
CA ASP A 31 -13.33 -2.31 6.58
C ASP A 31 -14.15 -1.40 5.66
N LEU A 32 -13.55 -0.30 5.24
CA LEU A 32 -14.15 0.72 4.40
C LEU A 32 -13.88 0.43 2.93
N ASN A 33 -14.95 0.15 2.19
CA ASN A 33 -14.92 -0.06 0.74
C ASN A 33 -15.51 1.17 0.06
N ILE A 34 -14.68 1.91 -0.67
CA ILE A 34 -15.07 3.09 -1.46
C ILE A 34 -15.10 2.71 -2.93
N ILE A 35 -16.29 2.76 -3.52
CA ILE A 35 -16.54 2.38 -4.91
C ILE A 35 -16.92 3.64 -5.68
N CYS A 36 -16.06 4.07 -6.59
CA CYS A 36 -16.20 5.32 -7.31
C CYS A 36 -16.44 5.13 -8.81
N ASN A 37 -17.18 6.05 -9.42
CA ASN A 37 -17.26 6.15 -10.87
C ASN A 37 -15.91 6.58 -11.47
N SER A 38 -15.49 5.94 -12.56
CA SER A 38 -14.16 6.13 -13.18
C SER A 38 -13.96 7.47 -13.90
N THR A 39 -15.00 8.32 -13.98
CA THR A 39 -14.98 9.53 -14.82
C THR A 39 -14.30 10.75 -14.16
N SER A 40 -13.96 10.70 -12.87
CA SER A 40 -13.27 11.79 -12.17
C SER A 40 -12.42 11.24 -11.02
N SER A 41 -11.12 11.53 -11.03
CA SER A 41 -10.18 11.19 -9.96
C SER A 41 -10.47 12.03 -8.71
N PRO A 42 -10.94 11.43 -7.59
CA PRO A 42 -11.14 12.18 -6.37
C PRO A 42 -9.77 12.52 -5.75
N THR A 43 -9.51 13.81 -5.52
CA THR A 43 -8.31 14.28 -4.82
C THR A 43 -8.39 14.07 -3.30
N GLN A 44 -9.59 13.82 -2.79
CA GLN A 44 -9.90 13.58 -1.39
C GLN A 44 -10.86 12.40 -1.25
N LEU A 45 -10.64 11.62 -0.21
CA LEU A 45 -11.57 10.60 0.28
C LEU A 45 -12.85 11.25 0.80
N PRO A 46 -14.00 10.56 0.68
CA PRO A 46 -15.24 11.00 1.30
C PRO A 46 -15.11 11.13 2.81
N THR A 47 -15.82 12.10 3.40
CA THR A 47 -15.99 12.20 4.85
C THR A 47 -17.08 11.24 5.29
N LEU A 48 -16.80 10.38 6.29
CA LEU A 48 -17.82 9.47 6.80
C LEU A 48 -18.79 10.18 7.74
N SER A 49 -20.06 9.74 7.76
CA SER A 49 -21.09 10.21 8.68
C SER A 49 -21.63 9.06 9.53
N PRO A 50 -21.53 9.13 10.88
CA PRO A 50 -20.84 10.18 11.64
C PRO A 50 -19.32 10.12 11.45
N SER A 51 -18.62 11.25 11.63
CA SER A 51 -17.16 11.36 11.44
C SER A 51 -16.35 10.47 12.38
N THR A 52 -16.93 10.07 13.52
CA THR A 52 -16.35 9.08 14.44
C THR A 52 -16.14 7.71 13.80
N LEU A 53 -16.79 7.39 12.67
CA LEU A 53 -16.52 6.17 11.94
C LEU A 53 -15.11 6.14 11.34
N GLN A 54 -14.54 7.29 10.96
CA GLN A 54 -13.20 7.35 10.34
C GLN A 54 -12.11 6.81 11.26
N THR A 55 -12.26 6.99 12.58
CA THR A 55 -11.31 6.46 13.57
C THR A 55 -11.45 4.95 13.79
N ASN A 56 -12.54 4.32 13.37
CA ASN A 56 -12.72 2.87 13.49
C ASN A 56 -12.16 2.11 12.28
N VAL A 57 -11.96 2.80 11.16
CA VAL A 57 -11.45 2.20 9.93
C VAL A 57 -10.02 1.72 10.13
N LYS A 58 -9.81 0.43 9.84
CA LYS A 58 -8.50 -0.23 9.86
C LYS A 58 -8.08 -0.70 8.47
N VAL A 59 -9.04 -0.93 7.59
CA VAL A 59 -8.82 -1.39 6.23
C VAL A 59 -9.55 -0.43 5.29
N LEU A 60 -8.86 0.03 4.26
CA LEU A 60 -9.41 0.92 3.24
C LEU A 60 -9.16 0.35 1.86
N HIS A 61 -10.23 0.11 1.10
CA HIS A 61 -10.19 -0.28 -0.30
C HIS A 61 -10.82 0.81 -1.16
N ILE A 62 -10.20 1.12 -2.31
CA ILE A 62 -10.76 2.08 -3.28
C ILE A 62 -10.75 1.48 -4.69
N SER A 63 -11.95 1.31 -5.27
CA SER A 63 -12.14 0.64 -6.55
C SER A 63 -13.11 1.37 -7.49
N SER A 64 -13.16 0.92 -8.74
CA SER A 64 -14.15 1.38 -9.72
C SER A 64 -15.53 0.75 -9.45
N SER A 65 -16.61 1.50 -9.75
CA SER A 65 -17.97 0.97 -9.82
C SER A 65 -18.25 0.16 -11.09
N ILE A 66 -17.38 0.27 -12.09
CA ILE A 66 -17.50 -0.43 -13.37
C ILE A 66 -16.55 -1.63 -13.37
N THR A 67 -17.11 -2.82 -13.57
CA THR A 67 -16.34 -4.08 -13.61
C THR A 67 -15.26 -4.04 -14.69
N ASN A 68 -14.08 -4.60 -14.40
CA ASN A 68 -12.93 -4.65 -15.32
C ASN A 68 -12.40 -3.28 -15.76
N THR A 69 -12.64 -2.24 -14.98
CA THR A 69 -12.04 -0.92 -15.20
C THR A 69 -11.19 -0.52 -14.01
N LYS A 70 -10.11 0.21 -14.28
CA LYS A 70 -9.29 0.80 -13.22
C LYS A 70 -10.12 1.83 -12.43
N GLY A 71 -9.88 1.89 -11.12
CA GLY A 71 -10.44 2.88 -10.24
C GLY A 71 -10.01 4.31 -10.60
N PRO A 72 -10.66 5.32 -10.01
CA PRO A 72 -10.52 6.69 -10.47
C PRO A 72 -9.20 7.34 -10.07
N LEU A 73 -8.47 6.79 -9.08
CA LEU A 73 -7.34 7.48 -8.47
C LEU A 73 -6.16 7.59 -9.44
N THR A 74 -5.62 8.80 -9.57
CA THR A 74 -4.41 9.11 -10.33
C THR A 74 -3.22 9.47 -9.44
N THR A 75 -3.48 9.78 -8.18
CA THR A 75 -2.51 10.12 -7.12
C THR A 75 -3.04 9.61 -5.79
N LEU A 76 -2.23 9.66 -4.73
CA LEU A 76 -2.73 9.43 -3.38
C LEU A 76 -3.76 10.50 -2.97
N PRO A 77 -4.83 10.13 -2.25
CA PRO A 77 -5.75 11.09 -1.65
C PRO A 77 -5.08 11.92 -0.55
N THR A 78 -5.26 13.24 -0.61
CA THR A 78 -4.59 14.21 0.29
C THR A 78 -5.10 14.23 1.74
N ASN A 79 -6.23 13.57 2.02
CA ASN A 79 -6.83 13.47 3.35
C ASN A 79 -6.82 12.05 3.89
N ILE A 80 -5.90 11.20 3.41
CA ILE A 80 -5.80 9.82 3.91
C ILE A 80 -5.52 9.76 5.42
N CYS A 81 -4.87 10.78 5.97
CA CYS A 81 -4.65 10.99 7.40
C CYS A 81 -5.93 11.18 8.23
N SER A 82 -7.09 11.41 7.61
CA SER A 82 -8.38 11.41 8.31
C SER A 82 -8.77 10.02 8.82
N TYR A 83 -8.05 8.97 8.43
CA TYR A 83 -8.22 7.60 8.88
C TYR A 83 -6.98 7.14 9.69
N PRO A 84 -6.79 7.66 10.92
CA PRO A 84 -5.51 7.56 11.63
C PRO A 84 -5.13 6.14 12.07
N ASN A 85 -6.09 5.22 12.12
CA ASN A 85 -5.91 3.85 12.58
C ASN A 85 -5.82 2.82 11.44
N LEU A 86 -5.58 3.29 10.21
CA LEU A 86 -5.38 2.39 9.06
C LEU A 86 -4.18 1.47 9.29
N ALA A 87 -4.45 0.18 9.17
CA ALA A 87 -3.47 -0.89 9.18
C ALA A 87 -3.28 -1.48 7.77
N THR A 88 -4.31 -1.45 6.93
CA THR A 88 -4.27 -1.94 5.54
C THR A 88 -4.80 -0.87 4.59
N LEU A 89 -4.01 -0.58 3.56
CA LEU A 89 -4.38 0.33 2.48
C LEU A 89 -4.30 -0.41 1.15
N ASP A 90 -5.44 -0.63 0.52
CA ASP A 90 -5.56 -1.22 -0.81
C ASP A 90 -6.01 -0.16 -1.81
N LEU A 91 -5.05 0.29 -2.63
CA LEU A 91 -5.26 1.17 -3.76
C LEU A 91 -4.91 0.45 -5.08
N SER A 92 -5.00 -0.88 -5.08
CA SER A 92 -4.76 -1.70 -6.25
C SER A 92 -5.73 -1.39 -7.38
N SER A 93 -5.34 -1.70 -8.62
CA SER A 93 -6.17 -1.53 -9.82
C SER A 93 -6.71 -0.11 -10.00
N ASN A 94 -5.92 0.91 -9.67
CA ASN A 94 -6.21 2.31 -9.94
C ASN A 94 -5.32 2.84 -11.10
N ASN A 95 -5.40 4.15 -11.35
CA ASN A 95 -4.62 4.84 -12.37
C ASN A 95 -3.46 5.66 -11.78
N ILE A 96 -2.97 5.33 -10.58
CA ILE A 96 -1.87 6.06 -9.93
C ILE A 96 -0.64 5.97 -10.81
N SER A 97 0.00 7.09 -11.11
CA SER A 97 1.08 7.15 -12.10
C SER A 97 2.18 8.14 -11.74
N GLY A 98 3.36 8.00 -12.38
CA GLY A 98 4.50 8.85 -12.11
C GLY A 98 5.15 8.56 -10.76
N LEU A 99 5.49 9.62 -10.02
CA LEU A 99 6.09 9.54 -8.68
C LEU A 99 5.01 9.31 -7.62
N LEU A 100 5.10 8.19 -6.91
CA LEU A 100 4.33 7.98 -5.68
C LEU A 100 4.97 8.79 -4.55
N ASN A 101 4.37 9.93 -4.22
CA ASN A 101 4.75 10.75 -3.08
C ASN A 101 4.06 10.27 -1.80
N THR A 102 4.81 9.56 -0.99
CA THR A 102 4.41 8.82 0.21
C THR A 102 4.44 9.67 1.48
N SER A 103 4.78 10.96 1.38
CA SER A 103 4.65 11.91 2.50
C SER A 103 3.21 12.01 3.01
N GLU A 104 2.22 11.83 2.13
CA GLU A 104 0.79 11.74 2.49
C GLU A 104 0.48 10.54 3.40
N LEU A 105 1.33 9.50 3.40
CA LEU A 105 1.17 8.31 4.24
C LEU A 105 1.88 8.44 5.60
N ALA A 106 2.75 9.45 5.79
CA ALA A 106 3.60 9.55 6.97
C ALA A 106 2.83 9.62 8.30
N CYS A 107 1.61 10.17 8.27
CA CYS A 107 0.70 10.21 9.41
C CYS A 107 0.21 8.81 9.86
N LEU A 108 0.26 7.82 8.96
CA LEU A 108 -0.15 6.43 9.22
C LEU A 108 1.03 5.56 9.67
N GLY A 109 2.24 6.11 9.72
CA GLY A 109 3.49 5.37 9.85
C GLY A 109 3.63 4.47 11.07
N SER A 110 2.87 4.75 12.14
CA SER A 110 2.83 3.95 13.36
C SER A 110 1.85 2.78 13.32
N ASN A 111 0.93 2.75 12.34
CA ASN A 111 -0.17 1.79 12.28
C ASN A 111 -0.18 0.97 10.98
N LEU A 112 0.33 1.51 9.88
CA LEU A 112 0.22 0.89 8.56
C LEU A 112 1.11 -0.36 8.48
N LEU A 113 0.48 -1.51 8.25
CA LEU A 113 1.12 -2.82 8.18
C LEU A 113 1.14 -3.37 6.75
N HIS A 114 0.10 -3.08 5.97
CA HIS A 114 -0.10 -3.66 4.65
C HIS A 114 -0.45 -2.58 3.64
N VAL A 115 0.27 -2.55 2.52
CA VAL A 115 -0.04 -1.66 1.39
C VAL A 115 -0.10 -2.45 0.09
N ASP A 116 -1.16 -2.22 -0.67
CA ASP A 116 -1.31 -2.74 -2.02
C ASP A 116 -1.50 -1.60 -3.02
N PHE A 117 -0.51 -1.47 -3.90
CA PHE A 117 -0.46 -0.54 -5.03
C PHE A 117 -0.42 -1.27 -6.37
N SER A 118 -0.72 -2.55 -6.39
CA SER A 118 -0.62 -3.38 -7.59
C SER A 118 -1.54 -2.90 -8.72
N TYR A 119 -1.22 -3.25 -9.96
CA TYR A 119 -2.01 -2.88 -11.14
C TYR A 119 -2.22 -1.38 -11.32
N ASN A 120 -1.29 -0.55 -10.87
CA ASN A 120 -1.28 0.89 -11.14
C ASN A 120 -0.36 1.20 -12.34
N ASN A 121 0.09 2.43 -12.49
CA ASN A 121 1.04 2.87 -13.51
C ASN A 121 2.22 3.61 -12.87
N ILE A 122 2.59 3.26 -11.63
CA ILE A 122 3.61 3.97 -10.84
C ILE A 122 4.98 3.73 -11.48
N ASN A 123 5.77 4.78 -11.68
CA ASN A 123 7.09 4.70 -12.32
C ASN A 123 8.22 4.89 -11.32
N GLU A 124 7.97 5.62 -10.23
CA GLU A 124 8.96 5.95 -9.21
C GLU A 124 8.28 6.00 -7.84
N ILE A 125 9.02 5.60 -6.81
CA ILE A 125 8.61 5.72 -5.40
C ILE A 125 9.64 6.62 -4.74
N ASP A 126 9.18 7.61 -3.98
CA ASP A 126 10.11 8.51 -3.31
C ASP A 126 11.01 7.79 -2.28
N VAL A 127 12.13 8.44 -1.95
CA VAL A 127 13.14 7.92 -1.01
C VAL A 127 12.66 7.83 0.44
N ASN A 128 11.55 8.47 0.78
CA ASN A 128 11.02 8.53 2.15
C ASN A 128 10.00 7.44 2.45
N PHE A 129 9.61 6.61 1.48
CA PHE A 129 8.60 5.58 1.65
C PHE A 129 8.81 4.70 2.88
N PHE A 130 10.02 4.16 3.05
CA PHE A 130 10.40 3.35 4.20
C PHE A 130 10.59 4.16 5.48
N GLN A 131 10.95 5.45 5.38
CA GLN A 131 11.08 6.35 6.53
C GLN A 131 9.75 6.64 7.20
N ALA A 132 8.74 6.84 6.36
CA ALA A 132 7.39 7.21 6.72
C ALA A 132 6.59 6.04 7.30
N ASN A 133 6.89 4.79 6.93
CA ASN A 133 6.04 3.63 7.20
C ASN A 133 6.80 2.48 7.88
N ARG A 134 7.22 2.69 9.14
CA ARG A 134 8.18 1.82 9.85
C ARG A 134 7.59 0.53 10.44
N GLN A 135 6.28 0.34 10.32
CA GLN A 135 5.58 -0.87 10.77
C GLN A 135 5.13 -1.77 9.63
N LEU A 136 5.46 -1.43 8.37
CA LEU A 136 5.06 -2.23 7.22
C LEU A 136 5.57 -3.67 7.34
N GLN A 137 4.70 -4.59 6.98
CA GLN A 137 4.92 -6.03 6.94
C GLN A 137 4.85 -6.54 5.51
N THR A 138 3.84 -6.10 4.76
CA THR A 138 3.65 -6.50 3.36
C THR A 138 3.51 -5.30 2.44
N ILE A 139 4.25 -5.33 1.34
CA ILE A 139 4.21 -4.29 0.31
C ILE A 139 3.97 -4.96 -1.03
N ASN A 140 2.96 -4.51 -1.76
CA ASN A 140 2.67 -5.00 -3.10
C ASN A 140 2.70 -3.88 -4.14
N PHE A 141 3.67 -3.93 -5.03
CA PHE A 141 3.82 -3.08 -6.21
C PHE A 141 3.74 -3.88 -7.52
N PHE A 142 3.20 -5.10 -7.46
CA PHE A 142 2.99 -5.97 -8.62
C PHE A 142 2.37 -5.22 -9.81
N GLN A 143 2.92 -5.43 -11.00
CA GLN A 143 2.37 -4.89 -12.25
C GLN A 143 2.22 -3.35 -12.21
N ASN A 144 3.36 -2.69 -12.11
CA ASN A 144 3.52 -1.25 -12.25
C ASN A 144 4.60 -0.95 -13.33
N ASN A 145 5.11 0.27 -13.38
CA ASN A 145 6.13 0.70 -14.33
C ASN A 145 7.44 1.10 -13.63
N LEU A 146 7.73 0.52 -12.46
CA LEU A 146 8.89 0.90 -11.65
C LEU A 146 10.18 0.56 -12.39
N THR A 147 11.10 1.51 -12.47
CA THR A 147 12.44 1.31 -13.06
C THR A 147 13.53 1.06 -12.02
N SER A 148 13.25 1.38 -10.76
CA SER A 148 14.12 1.13 -9.60
C SER A 148 13.30 0.90 -8.34
N MET A 149 13.93 0.29 -7.33
CA MET A 149 13.39 0.27 -5.96
C MET A 149 13.60 1.64 -5.28
N PRO A 150 12.83 1.96 -4.21
CA PRO A 150 13.14 3.10 -3.35
C PRO A 150 14.57 2.95 -2.80
N LEU A 151 15.31 4.06 -2.74
CA LEU A 151 16.71 4.04 -2.28
C LEU A 151 16.79 3.58 -0.81
N ILE A 152 17.64 2.57 -0.56
CA ILE A 152 17.97 2.09 0.77
C ILE A 152 19.49 2.21 0.87
N ASP A 153 20.01 3.36 1.30
CA ASP A 153 21.45 3.57 1.48
C ASP A 153 21.78 3.82 2.95
N GLY A 154 23.03 4.16 3.29
CA GLY A 154 23.43 4.40 4.69
C GLY A 154 22.62 5.48 5.44
N GLU A 155 22.02 6.45 4.74
CA GLU A 155 21.20 7.51 5.33
C GLU A 155 19.78 7.02 5.60
N TYR A 156 19.18 6.30 4.66
CA TYR A 156 17.80 5.83 4.76
C TYR A 156 17.66 4.46 5.45
N PHE A 157 18.71 3.65 5.43
CA PHE A 157 18.70 2.28 5.92
C PHE A 157 18.37 2.13 7.41
N VAL A 158 18.75 3.09 8.25
CA VAL A 158 18.55 3.03 9.70
C VAL A 158 17.08 3.00 10.13
N ASN A 159 16.17 3.48 9.27
CA ASN A 159 14.73 3.51 9.54
C ASN A 159 13.97 2.51 8.66
N PHE A 160 14.66 1.59 7.99
CA PHE A 160 14.00 0.53 7.24
C PHE A 160 13.09 -0.29 8.17
N PRO A 161 11.85 -0.66 7.77
CA PRO A 161 10.92 -1.33 8.66
C PRO A 161 11.40 -2.75 8.98
N SER A 162 11.81 -2.97 10.24
CA SER A 162 12.27 -4.30 10.71
C SER A 162 11.17 -5.38 10.72
N THR A 163 9.93 -4.98 10.46
CA THR A 163 8.72 -5.81 10.44
C THR A 163 8.41 -6.39 9.06
N ILE A 164 9.10 -6.00 7.99
CA ILE A 164 8.82 -6.49 6.63
C ILE A 164 9.02 -8.01 6.57
N ILE A 165 8.00 -8.68 6.04
CA ILE A 165 8.00 -10.12 5.77
C ILE A 165 7.89 -10.42 4.27
N SER A 166 7.22 -9.55 3.50
CA SER A 166 6.99 -9.78 2.08
C SER A 166 6.98 -8.47 1.29
N MET A 167 7.70 -8.46 0.16
CA MET A 167 7.62 -7.40 -0.83
C MET A 167 7.45 -7.99 -2.23
N ASN A 168 6.44 -7.54 -2.97
CA ASN A 168 6.24 -7.94 -4.35
C ASN A 168 6.49 -6.75 -5.29
N PHE A 169 7.53 -6.84 -6.10
CA PHE A 169 7.88 -5.90 -7.16
C PHE A 169 7.86 -6.56 -8.54
N SER A 170 7.26 -7.73 -8.67
CA SER A 170 7.24 -8.45 -9.95
C SER A 170 6.43 -7.72 -11.02
N TYR A 171 6.71 -8.02 -12.28
CA TYR A 171 6.08 -7.38 -13.44
C TYR A 171 6.27 -5.86 -13.44
N ASN A 172 7.50 -5.42 -13.22
CA ASN A 172 7.91 -4.03 -13.35
C ASN A 172 9.03 -3.92 -14.41
N GLN A 173 9.73 -2.80 -14.45
CA GLN A 173 10.82 -2.52 -15.39
C GLN A 173 12.15 -2.29 -14.66
N ILE A 174 12.32 -2.91 -13.48
CA ILE A 174 13.47 -2.68 -12.60
C ILE A 174 14.74 -3.23 -13.26
N ILE A 175 15.77 -2.39 -13.40
CA ILE A 175 17.00 -2.72 -14.13
C ILE A 175 18.13 -3.16 -13.18
N SER A 176 18.17 -2.61 -11.97
CA SER A 176 19.18 -2.92 -10.97
C SER A 176 18.58 -2.90 -9.58
N VAL A 177 19.20 -3.66 -8.68
CA VAL A 177 18.75 -3.78 -7.30
C VAL A 177 19.92 -3.75 -6.34
N ASP A 178 19.72 -3.02 -5.24
CA ASP A 178 20.66 -2.96 -4.13
C ASP A 178 20.02 -3.42 -2.81
N PHE A 179 20.36 -4.64 -2.38
CA PHE A 179 19.81 -5.25 -1.16
C PHE A 179 20.80 -5.35 -0.01
N TRP A 180 22.08 -4.93 -0.18
CA TRP A 180 23.08 -5.09 0.90
C TRP A 180 22.63 -4.55 2.26
N PRO A 181 21.89 -3.43 2.35
CA PRO A 181 21.47 -2.94 3.66
C PRO A 181 20.52 -3.94 4.33
N LEU A 182 19.54 -4.51 3.60
CA LEU A 182 18.53 -5.39 4.18
C LEU A 182 19.13 -6.57 4.95
N PHE A 183 20.23 -7.17 4.45
CA PHE A 183 20.92 -8.28 5.10
C PHE A 183 21.54 -7.94 6.46
N VAL A 184 21.74 -6.65 6.77
CA VAL A 184 22.37 -6.20 8.02
C VAL A 184 21.36 -6.01 9.16
N ILE A 185 20.10 -5.68 8.86
CA ILE A 185 19.09 -5.33 9.87
C ILE A 185 18.04 -6.41 10.09
N THR A 186 17.64 -7.16 9.05
CA THR A 186 16.46 -8.01 9.18
C THR A 186 16.82 -9.32 9.89
N LYS A 187 16.36 -9.47 11.12
CA LYS A 187 16.46 -10.73 11.87
C LYS A 187 15.44 -11.78 11.42
N ASN A 188 14.48 -11.35 10.60
CA ASN A 188 13.40 -12.16 10.09
C ASN A 188 13.70 -12.55 8.64
N THR A 189 13.28 -13.76 8.27
CA THR A 189 13.20 -14.16 6.86
C THR A 189 12.22 -13.24 6.14
N MET A 190 12.64 -12.74 4.98
CA MET A 190 11.85 -11.87 4.13
C MET A 190 11.76 -12.48 2.74
N GLU A 191 10.57 -12.48 2.17
CA GLU A 191 10.33 -12.85 0.78
C GLU A 191 10.29 -11.59 -0.08
N ILE A 192 11.07 -11.56 -1.16
CA ILE A 192 11.05 -10.47 -2.13
C ILE A 192 10.87 -11.05 -3.53
N ASP A 193 9.72 -10.81 -4.13
CA ASP A 193 9.46 -11.22 -5.50
C ASP A 193 9.88 -10.10 -6.47
N MET A 194 10.93 -10.37 -7.24
CA MET A 194 11.47 -9.49 -8.28
C MET A 194 11.28 -10.07 -9.68
N SER A 195 10.48 -11.13 -9.84
CA SER A 195 10.29 -11.81 -11.12
C SER A 195 9.73 -10.88 -12.20
N ASN A 196 9.95 -11.19 -13.48
CA ASN A 196 9.43 -10.39 -14.59
C ASN A 196 9.82 -8.89 -14.51
N ASN A 197 11.10 -8.65 -14.22
CA ASN A 197 11.75 -7.34 -14.31
C ASN A 197 12.86 -7.37 -15.38
N LEU A 198 13.63 -6.29 -15.50
CA LEU A 198 14.73 -6.14 -16.45
C LEU A 198 16.09 -6.20 -15.75
N ILE A 199 16.20 -7.00 -14.67
CA ILE A 199 17.40 -7.00 -13.82
C ILE A 199 18.57 -7.60 -14.60
N GLU A 200 19.50 -6.74 -15.01
CA GLU A 200 20.72 -7.14 -15.72
C GLU A 200 21.89 -7.36 -14.77
N SER A 201 21.91 -6.67 -13.62
CA SER A 201 22.98 -6.77 -12.63
C SER A 201 22.52 -6.44 -11.21
N TYR A 202 23.20 -7.04 -10.23
CA TYR A 202 23.09 -6.68 -8.82
C TYR A 202 24.26 -5.75 -8.49
N THR A 203 23.98 -4.53 -8.01
CA THR A 203 24.99 -3.47 -7.86
C THR A 203 25.94 -3.69 -6.68
N ASN A 204 25.64 -4.64 -5.79
CA ASN A 204 26.48 -5.02 -4.66
C ASN A 204 26.60 -6.53 -4.53
N THR A 205 27.43 -7.14 -5.39
CA THR A 205 28.00 -8.46 -5.12
C THR A 205 28.99 -8.34 -3.95
N VAL A 206 28.48 -8.21 -2.72
CA VAL A 206 29.20 -8.76 -1.58
C VAL A 206 29.39 -10.24 -1.92
N PRO A 207 30.59 -10.85 -1.76
CA PRO A 207 30.72 -12.29 -1.92
C PRO A 207 29.87 -12.97 -0.85
N ILE A 208 28.59 -13.17 -1.15
CA ILE A 208 27.70 -14.06 -0.44
C ILE A 208 28.41 -15.40 -0.56
N SER A 209 29.02 -15.85 0.53
CA SER A 209 29.36 -17.25 0.67
C SER A 209 28.09 -18.02 0.33
N LEU A 210 28.11 -18.68 -0.83
CA LEU A 210 27.05 -19.46 -1.50
C LEU A 210 26.46 -20.61 -0.65
N ALA A 211 26.63 -20.58 0.66
CA ALA A 211 26.33 -21.67 1.58
C ALA A 211 24.87 -21.72 2.06
N GLN A 212 23.99 -20.80 1.67
CA GLN A 212 22.59 -20.79 2.18
C GLN A 212 21.48 -20.70 1.14
N PHE A 213 21.76 -20.64 -0.17
CA PHE A 213 20.77 -21.08 -1.16
C PHE A 213 20.80 -22.61 -1.19
N THR A 214 20.11 -23.24 -0.24
CA THR A 214 19.87 -24.67 -0.29
C THR A 214 18.86 -24.94 -1.41
N GLN A 215 19.43 -25.34 -2.56
CA GLN A 215 18.82 -26.01 -3.72
C GLN A 215 17.97 -25.12 -4.67
N PRO A 216 18.26 -25.12 -5.99
CA PRO A 216 17.31 -24.69 -7.01
C PRO A 216 16.22 -25.77 -7.19
N PRO A 217 15.00 -25.42 -7.60
CA PRO A 217 13.92 -26.39 -7.77
C PRO A 217 14.17 -27.31 -8.97
N ASP A 218 14.11 -28.62 -8.71
CA ASP A 218 13.11 -29.48 -9.35
C ASP A 218 11.80 -29.38 -8.55
#